data_AF-A0A8H3X0M1-F1
#
_entry.id   AF-A0A8H3X0M1-F1
#
_cell.length_a   1.000
_cell.length_b   1.000
_cell.length_c   1.000
_cell.angle_alpha   90.00
_cell.angle_beta   90.00
_cell.angle_gamma   90.00
#
_symmetry.space_group_name_H-M   'P 1'
#
loop_
_entity.id
_entity.type
_entity.pdbx_description
1 polymer ?
#
loop_
_entity_poly.entity_id
_entity_poly.type
_entity_poly.pdbx_seq_one_letter_code
_entity_poly.pdbx_strand_id
1 'polypeptide(L)'
;MNNEPIQNFSNLLENHKDFDIKIKVGTFSNDNEVSLLDIFIAADEIGLVEISQQVEKCLLENVSAWKVPKDFNTICKYDMFTNLHETALNFKRNEALGYLKQGKFFKALEIYEEILKNCPHNAENQERASKWDLSHYSFGSNEISELSK
;
A
#
# COMPACT_ATOMS: atom_id res chain seq x y z
N MET A 1 12.43 25.16 -12.36
CA MET A 1 12.65 23.88 -13.05
C MET A 1 12.63 22.81 -11.98
N ASN A 2 11.57 22.01 -11.96
CA ASN A 2 11.39 20.95 -10.98
C ASN A 2 12.04 19.70 -11.57
N ASN A 3 13.08 19.20 -10.90
CA ASN A 3 13.69 17.92 -11.24
C ASN A 3 12.79 16.82 -10.68
N GLU A 4 11.93 16.26 -11.51
CA GLU A 4 11.18 15.05 -11.14
C GLU A 4 12.13 13.84 -10.99
N PRO A 5 11.84 12.91 -10.08
CA PRO A 5 12.68 11.75 -9.87
C PRO A 5 12.56 10.78 -11.06
N ILE A 6 13.64 10.63 -11.81
CA ILE A 6 13.77 9.58 -12.83
C ILE A 6 13.90 8.24 -12.09
N GLN A 7 12.93 7.35 -12.25
CA GLN A 7 13.04 5.98 -11.74
C GLN A 7 13.83 5.12 -12.74
N ASN A 8 14.97 4.61 -12.31
CA ASN A 8 15.85 3.77 -13.12
C ASN A 8 15.66 2.29 -12.75
N PHE A 9 15.15 1.52 -13.71
CA PHE A 9 14.87 0.09 -13.56
C PHE A 9 15.98 -0.82 -14.12
N SER A 10 17.17 -0.28 -14.42
CA SER A 10 18.26 -1.05 -15.05
C SER A 10 18.76 -2.21 -14.18
N ASN A 11 18.51 -2.17 -12.87
CA ASN A 11 18.90 -3.22 -11.95
C ASN A 11 17.88 -4.38 -11.90
N LEU A 12 16.81 -4.32 -12.71
CA LEU A 12 15.73 -5.29 -12.62
C LEU A 12 15.98 -6.65 -13.32
N LEU A 13 17.13 -6.89 -13.96
CA LEU A 13 17.40 -8.18 -14.61
C LEU A 13 18.88 -8.56 -14.54
N GLU A 14 19.24 -9.42 -13.60
CA GLU A 14 20.37 -10.35 -13.77
C GLU A 14 19.81 -11.71 -14.21
N ASN A 15 19.90 -12.00 -15.51
CA ASN A 15 19.24 -13.17 -16.12
C ASN A 15 19.85 -14.53 -15.72
N HIS A 16 19.00 -15.52 -15.51
CA HIS A 16 19.36 -16.95 -15.42
C HIS A 16 19.46 -17.59 -16.82
N LYS A 17 20.38 -18.53 -17.01
CA LYS A 17 20.93 -18.98 -18.31
C LYS A 17 20.01 -19.78 -19.25
N ASP A 18 18.80 -20.16 -18.85
CA ASP A 18 18.06 -21.23 -19.55
C ASP A 18 16.85 -20.78 -20.39
N PHE A 19 16.46 -19.51 -20.38
CA PHE A 19 15.43 -18.98 -21.28
C PHE A 19 15.85 -17.61 -21.84
N ASP A 20 16.17 -17.57 -23.13
CA ASP A 20 16.68 -16.37 -23.82
C ASP A 20 15.52 -15.44 -24.24
N ILE A 21 14.71 -14.98 -23.27
CA ILE A 21 13.78 -13.87 -23.48
C ILE A 21 14.58 -12.57 -23.38
N LYS A 22 15.02 -12.03 -24.52
CA LYS A 22 15.68 -10.72 -24.58
C LYS A 22 14.65 -9.59 -24.47
N ILE A 23 14.22 -9.28 -23.24
CA ILE A 23 13.46 -8.05 -22.98
C ILE A 23 14.44 -6.88 -23.10
N LYS A 24 14.27 -6.04 -24.13
CA LYS A 24 15.06 -4.81 -24.25
C LYS A 24 14.50 -3.79 -23.26
N VAL A 25 15.09 -3.75 -22.06
CA VAL A 25 14.77 -2.75 -21.03
C VAL A 25 15.20 -1.39 -21.57
N GLY A 26 14.22 -0.56 -21.91
CA GLY A 26 14.40 0.87 -22.14
C GLY A 26 14.11 1.64 -20.85
N THR A 27 14.56 2.90 -20.78
CA THR A 27 14.09 3.84 -19.76
C THR A 27 12.67 4.29 -20.13
N PHE A 28 11.70 4.01 -19.26
CA PHE A 28 10.37 4.62 -19.37
C PHE A 28 10.46 6.06 -18.87
N SER A 29 10.45 7.02 -19.80
CA SER A 29 10.16 8.43 -19.52
C SER A 29 8.83 8.70 -20.19
N ASN A 30 7.78 8.86 -19.38
CA ASN A 30 6.46 9.22 -19.85
C ASN A 30 6.00 10.42 -19.02
N ASP A 31 5.46 11.44 -19.69
CA ASP A 31 4.86 12.60 -19.03
C ASP A 31 3.61 12.20 -18.22
N ASN A 32 3.05 11.02 -18.50
CA ASN A 32 2.08 10.35 -17.65
C ASN A 32 2.80 9.35 -16.73
N GLU A 33 2.81 9.64 -15.43
CA GLU A 33 3.46 8.83 -14.39
C GLU A 33 2.84 7.42 -14.32
N VAL A 34 3.46 6.45 -15.02
CA VAL A 34 3.09 5.02 -14.96
C VAL A 34 3.33 4.52 -13.53
N SER A 35 2.30 3.96 -12.89
CA SER A 35 2.43 3.47 -11.51
C SER A 35 3.24 2.17 -11.46
N LEU A 36 4.12 2.04 -10.46
CA LEU A 36 4.78 0.76 -10.14
C LEU A 36 3.76 -0.37 -9.93
N LEU A 37 2.58 -0.04 -9.38
CA LEU A 37 1.51 -1.01 -9.21
C LEU A 37 0.94 -1.48 -10.55
N ASP A 38 0.80 -0.58 -11.54
CA ASP A 38 0.33 -0.95 -12.88
C ASP A 38 1.35 -1.86 -13.58
N ILE A 39 2.65 -1.56 -13.41
CA ILE A 39 3.74 -2.41 -13.93
C ILE A 39 3.73 -3.78 -13.25
N PHE A 40 3.57 -3.82 -11.94
CA PHE A 40 3.50 -5.05 -11.16
C PHE A 40 2.33 -5.94 -11.62
N ILE A 41 1.12 -5.37 -11.73
CA ILE A 41 -0.07 -6.10 -12.19
C ILE A 41 0.14 -6.65 -13.59
N ALA A 42 0.62 -5.83 -14.53
CA ALA A 42 0.87 -6.29 -15.90
C ALA A 42 1.95 -7.37 -15.98
N ALA A 43 3.02 -7.26 -15.17
CA ALA A 43 4.07 -8.26 -15.10
C ALA A 43 3.56 -9.59 -14.54
N ASP A 44 2.75 -9.56 -13.48
CA ASP A 44 2.11 -10.75 -12.90
C ASP A 44 1.15 -11.42 -13.89
N GLU A 45 0.25 -10.64 -14.51
CA GLU A 45 -0.75 -11.14 -15.47
C GLU A 45 -0.10 -11.80 -16.71
N ILE A 46 1.06 -11.31 -17.16
CA ILE A 46 1.81 -11.87 -18.30
C ILE A 46 2.75 -13.02 -17.87
N GLY A 47 2.92 -13.25 -16.56
CA GLY A 47 3.78 -14.30 -16.02
C GLY A 47 5.28 -13.95 -16.01
N LEU A 48 5.62 -12.66 -15.95
CA LEU A 48 7.00 -12.16 -15.85
C LEU A 48 7.47 -12.17 -14.39
N VAL A 49 7.64 -13.37 -13.83
CA VAL A 49 7.88 -13.62 -12.39
C VAL A 49 9.04 -12.80 -11.80
N GLU A 50 10.18 -12.73 -12.48
CA GLU A 50 11.35 -12.00 -11.98
C GLU A 50 11.07 -10.49 -11.88
N ILE A 51 10.37 -9.93 -12.88
CA ILE A 51 10.00 -8.51 -12.90
C ILE A 51 8.96 -8.23 -11.83
N SER A 52 7.94 -9.09 -11.69
CA SER A 52 6.90 -8.88 -10.67
C SER A 52 7.49 -8.90 -9.27
N GLN A 53 8.37 -9.85 -8.95
CA GLN A 53 9.03 -9.95 -7.64
C GLN A 53 9.85 -8.71 -7.29
N GLN A 54 10.59 -8.16 -8.25
CA GLN A 54 11.44 -7.01 -7.96
C GLN A 54 10.65 -5.70 -7.92
N VAL A 55 9.62 -5.55 -8.76
CA VAL A 55 8.70 -4.41 -8.66
C VAL A 55 7.92 -4.47 -7.35
N GLU A 56 7.49 -5.67 -6.91
CA GLU A 56 6.89 -5.89 -5.59
C GLU A 56 7.84 -5.43 -4.47
N LYS A 57 9.12 -5.81 -4.53
CA LYS A 57 10.13 -5.33 -3.58
C LYS A 57 10.22 -3.80 -3.57
N CYS A 58 10.27 -3.16 -4.74
CA CYS A 58 10.30 -1.69 -4.83
C CYS A 58 9.05 -1.03 -4.23
N LEU A 59 7.87 -1.63 -4.43
CA LEU A 59 6.61 -1.17 -3.85
C LEU A 59 6.61 -1.29 -2.32
N LEU A 60 7.12 -2.40 -1.78
CA LEU A 60 7.21 -2.65 -0.33
C LEU A 60 8.21 -1.73 0.38
N GLU A 61 9.32 -1.36 -0.28
CA GLU A 61 10.32 -0.43 0.28
C GLU A 61 9.82 1.02 0.34
N ASN A 62 8.85 1.40 -0.52
CA ASN A 62 8.41 2.78 -0.70
C ASN A 62 6.90 2.96 -0.54
N VAL A 63 6.31 2.38 0.52
CA VAL A 63 4.87 2.43 0.79
C VAL A 63 4.31 3.87 0.88
N SER A 64 5.12 4.83 1.32
CA SER A 64 4.72 6.25 1.42
C SER A 64 4.54 6.93 0.06
N ALA A 65 5.09 6.37 -1.02
CA ALA A 65 4.95 6.90 -2.38
C ALA A 65 3.68 6.39 -3.07
N TRP A 66 2.92 5.50 -2.43
CA TRP A 66 1.69 4.97 -2.99
C TRP A 66 0.64 6.08 -3.15
N LYS A 67 -0.05 6.06 -4.27
CA LYS A 67 -1.13 6.99 -4.63
C LYS A 67 -2.42 6.59 -3.91
N VAL A 68 -2.46 6.72 -2.60
CA VAL A 68 -3.66 6.46 -1.80
C VAL A 68 -4.76 7.49 -2.11
N PRO A 69 -6.04 7.09 -2.18
CA PRO A 69 -6.58 5.74 -1.91
C PRO A 69 -6.57 4.81 -3.14
N LYS A 70 -6.19 5.31 -4.32
CA LYS A 70 -6.27 4.56 -5.59
C LYS A 70 -5.48 3.25 -5.52
N ASP A 71 -4.21 3.32 -5.12
CA ASP A 71 -3.34 2.14 -5.09
C ASP A 71 -3.79 1.12 -4.03
N PHE A 72 -4.24 1.59 -2.87
CA PHE A 72 -4.84 0.72 -1.84
C PHE A 72 -6.05 -0.03 -2.39
N ASN A 73 -7.01 0.69 -2.97
CA ASN A 73 -8.22 0.08 -3.53
C ASN A 73 -7.91 -0.91 -4.66
N THR A 74 -6.87 -0.64 -5.45
CA THR A 74 -6.42 -1.56 -6.49
C THR A 74 -5.82 -2.82 -5.87
N ILE A 75 -4.90 -2.71 -4.91
CA ILE A 75 -4.30 -3.87 -4.22
C ILE A 75 -5.38 -4.73 -3.57
N CYS A 76 -6.38 -4.14 -2.90
CA CYS A 76 -7.47 -4.86 -2.25
C CYS A 76 -8.41 -5.61 -3.21
N LYS A 77 -8.36 -5.34 -4.52
CA LYS A 77 -9.14 -6.11 -5.51
C LYS A 77 -8.47 -7.41 -5.93
N TYR A 78 -7.16 -7.55 -5.69
CA TYR A 78 -6.38 -8.69 -6.12
C TYR A 78 -5.98 -9.53 -4.89
N ASP A 79 -6.70 -10.64 -4.68
CA ASP A 79 -6.49 -11.54 -3.54
C ASP A 79 -5.13 -12.28 -3.58
N MET A 80 -4.43 -12.26 -4.72
CA MET A 80 -3.17 -12.98 -4.92
C MET A 80 -1.94 -12.23 -4.38
N PHE A 81 -2.06 -10.94 -4.09
CA PHE A 81 -0.92 -10.10 -3.70
C PHE A 81 -0.76 -10.01 -2.18
N THR A 82 -0.62 -11.15 -1.50
CA THR A 82 -0.68 -11.23 -0.03
C THR A 82 0.25 -10.25 0.69
N ASN A 83 1.50 -10.10 0.25
CA ASN A 83 2.46 -9.18 0.90
C ASN A 83 2.07 -7.71 0.72
N LEU A 84 1.71 -7.32 -0.51
CA LEU A 84 1.25 -5.95 -0.81
C LEU A 84 -0.05 -5.65 -0.06
N HIS A 85 -0.97 -6.62 -0.01
CA HIS A 85 -2.23 -6.51 0.70
C HIS A 85 -2.03 -6.31 2.20
N GLU A 86 -1.21 -7.13 2.85
CA GLU A 86 -0.87 -6.98 4.27
C GLU A 86 -0.19 -5.63 4.54
N THR A 87 0.75 -5.24 3.68
CA THR A 87 1.46 -3.96 3.78
C THR A 87 0.50 -2.77 3.64
N ALA A 88 -0.44 -2.84 2.69
CA ALA A 88 -1.47 -1.84 2.46
C ALA A 88 -2.38 -1.64 3.68
N LEU A 89 -2.81 -2.76 4.28
CA LEU A 89 -3.61 -2.75 5.50
C LEU A 89 -2.82 -2.16 6.66
N ASN A 90 -1.57 -2.58 6.85
CA ASN A 90 -0.72 -2.07 7.93
C ASN A 90 -0.42 -0.58 7.78
N PHE A 91 -0.24 -0.09 6.56
CA PHE A 91 -0.08 1.34 6.28
C PHE A 91 -1.32 2.14 6.73
N LYS A 92 -2.52 1.73 6.30
CA LYS A 92 -3.77 2.38 6.69
C LYS A 92 -4.05 2.29 8.19
N ARG A 93 -3.80 1.12 8.81
CA ARG A 93 -3.89 0.96 10.27
C ARG A 93 -2.96 1.94 10.98
N ASN A 94 -1.70 2.04 10.57
CA ASN A 94 -0.74 2.96 11.17
C ASN A 94 -1.16 4.43 11.00
N GLU A 95 -1.76 4.79 9.86
CA GLU A 95 -2.37 6.11 9.65
C GLU A 95 -3.48 6.38 10.68
N ALA A 96 -4.41 5.44 10.85
CA ALA A 96 -5.48 5.54 11.85
C ALA A 96 -4.92 5.62 13.28
N LEU A 97 -3.90 4.83 13.62
CA LEU A 97 -3.22 4.88 14.91
C LEU A 97 -2.56 6.26 15.15
N GLY A 98 -2.01 6.87 14.10
CA GLY A 98 -1.47 8.22 14.14
C GLY A 98 -2.53 9.25 14.53
N TYR A 99 -3.76 9.11 14.03
CA TYR A 99 -4.89 9.96 14.42
C TYR A 99 -5.41 9.68 15.83
N LEU A 100 -5.49 8.41 16.24
CA LEU A 100 -5.88 8.04 17.60
C LEU A 100 -4.95 8.68 18.65
N LYS A 101 -3.63 8.61 18.44
CA LYS A 101 -2.64 9.26 19.33
C LYS A 101 -2.80 10.79 19.41
N GLN A 102 -3.48 11.41 18.45
CA GLN A 102 -3.77 12.84 18.43
C GLN A 102 -5.16 13.17 19.00
N GLY A 103 -5.93 12.18 19.47
CA GLY A 103 -7.32 12.35 19.90
C GLY A 103 -8.30 12.59 18.75
N LYS A 104 -7.89 12.33 17.49
CA LYS A 104 -8.69 12.56 16.28
C LYS A 104 -9.48 11.30 15.89
N PHE A 105 -10.51 10.97 16.67
CA PHE A 105 -11.22 9.70 16.57
C PHE A 105 -12.03 9.58 15.28
N PHE A 106 -12.67 10.66 14.82
CA PHE A 106 -13.44 10.63 13.58
C PHE A 106 -12.58 10.32 12.35
N LYS A 107 -11.36 10.87 12.28
CA LYS A 107 -10.43 10.57 11.19
C LYS A 107 -9.94 9.12 11.21
N ALA A 108 -9.67 8.60 12.41
CA ALA A 108 -9.32 7.19 12.56
C ALA A 108 -10.49 6.28 12.12
N LEU A 109 -11.73 6.65 12.44
CA LEU A 109 -12.93 5.94 12.03
C LEU A 109 -13.09 5.91 10.51
N GLU A 110 -12.97 7.06 9.84
CA GLU A 110 -13.05 7.14 8.37
C GLU A 110 -12.08 6.17 7.69
N ILE A 111 -10.87 6.02 8.22
CA ILE A 111 -9.87 5.08 7.71
C ILE A 111 -10.30 3.62 7.92
N TYR A 112 -10.83 3.28 9.11
CA TYR A 112 -11.31 1.92 9.35
C TYR A 112 -12.53 1.57 8.48
N GLU A 113 -13.42 2.52 8.23
CA GLU A 113 -14.53 2.34 7.29
C GLU A 113 -14.03 2.10 5.86
N GLU A 114 -13.01 2.85 5.42
CA GLU A 114 -12.36 2.62 4.12
C GLU A 114 -11.75 1.21 4.02
N ILE A 115 -11.05 0.77 5.08
CA ILE A 115 -10.50 -0.59 5.16
C ILE A 115 -11.61 -1.64 5.05
N LEU A 116 -12.70 -1.50 5.82
CA LEU A 116 -13.79 -2.48 5.85
C LEU A 116 -14.56 -2.53 4.53
N LYS A 117 -14.72 -1.38 3.85
CA LYS A 117 -15.38 -1.32 2.55
C LYS A 117 -14.61 -2.08 1.47
N ASN A 118 -13.28 -2.03 1.51
CA ASN A 118 -12.42 -2.68 0.52
C ASN A 118 -12.05 -4.12 0.90
N CYS A 119 -11.97 -4.43 2.20
CA CYS A 119 -11.57 -5.75 2.72
C CYS A 119 -12.61 -6.28 3.74
N PRO A 120 -13.87 -6.52 3.34
CA PRO A 120 -14.95 -6.85 4.26
C PRO A 120 -14.74 -8.17 5.01
N HIS A 121 -13.92 -9.09 4.47
CA HIS A 121 -13.68 -10.41 5.05
C HIS A 121 -12.46 -10.49 5.98
N ASN A 122 -11.79 -9.37 6.25
CA ASN A 122 -10.64 -9.36 7.16
C ASN A 122 -11.12 -9.39 8.62
N ALA A 123 -11.07 -10.56 9.25
CA ALA A 123 -11.52 -10.80 10.62
C ALA A 123 -10.79 -9.91 11.66
N GLU A 124 -9.49 -9.66 11.49
CA GLU A 124 -8.72 -8.78 12.38
C GLU A 124 -9.20 -7.33 12.29
N ASN A 125 -9.49 -6.84 11.08
CA ASN A 125 -10.04 -5.49 10.89
C ASN A 125 -11.46 -5.36 11.44
N GLN A 126 -12.30 -6.38 11.23
CA GLN A 126 -13.63 -6.43 11.83
C GLN A 126 -13.54 -6.40 13.36
N GLU A 127 -12.63 -7.19 13.93
CA GLU A 127 -12.39 -7.23 15.38
C GLU A 127 -11.93 -5.88 15.92
N ARG A 128 -10.94 -5.24 15.28
CA ARG A 128 -10.43 -3.92 15.68
C ARG A 128 -11.48 -2.82 15.57
N ALA A 129 -12.24 -2.80 14.47
CA ALA A 129 -13.32 -1.84 14.27
C ALA A 129 -14.48 -2.07 15.24
N SER A 130 -14.82 -3.33 15.55
CA SER A 130 -15.94 -3.66 16.45
C SER A 130 -15.60 -3.42 17.90
N LYS A 131 -14.37 -3.73 18.32
CA LYS A 131 -13.96 -3.59 19.72
C LYS A 131 -13.62 -2.16 20.08
N TRP A 132 -13.32 -1.30 19.09
CA TRP A 132 -12.65 -0.02 19.34
C TRP A 132 -11.61 -0.20 20.44
N ASP A 133 -10.78 -1.23 20.31
CA ASP A 133 -9.95 -1.68 21.41
C ASP A 133 -8.82 -0.67 21.61
N LEU A 134 -9.17 0.34 22.39
CA LEU A 134 -8.30 1.42 22.75
C LEU A 134 -7.56 1.11 24.07
N SER A 135 -7.67 -0.12 24.59
CA SER A 135 -7.11 -0.49 25.90
C SER A 135 -5.59 -0.38 25.96
N HIS A 136 -4.91 -0.48 24.81
CA HIS A 136 -3.47 -0.28 24.69
C HIS A 136 -3.04 1.20 24.60
N TYR A 137 -3.98 2.15 24.61
CA TYR A 137 -3.70 3.58 24.49
C TYR A 137 -3.99 4.30 25.81
N SER A 138 -2.93 4.77 26.47
CA SER A 138 -3.07 5.73 27.57
C SER A 138 -3.34 7.12 26.98
N PHE A 139 -4.61 7.47 26.79
CA PHE A 139 -4.97 8.85 26.47
C PHE A 139 -4.90 9.72 27.73
N GLY A 140 -4.24 10.86 27.62
CA GLY A 140 -4.40 11.97 28.54
C GLY A 140 -5.82 12.54 28.44
N SER A 141 -6.32 13.09 29.55
CA SER A 141 -7.67 13.67 29.63
C SER A 141 -7.93 14.80 28.63
N ASN A 142 -6.88 15.41 28.07
CA ASN A 142 -6.97 16.48 27.08
C ASN A 142 -7.28 15.96 25.66
N GLU A 143 -7.00 14.68 25.36
CA GLU A 143 -7.15 14.10 24.02
C GLU A 143 -8.57 13.55 23.75
N ILE A 144 -9.44 13.44 24.77
CA ILE A 144 -10.79 12.86 24.66
C ILE A 144 -11.87 13.91 24.30
N SER A 145 -11.46 15.15 24.01
CA SER A 145 -12.39 16.26 23.73
C SER A 145 -13.35 16.01 22.57
N GLU A 146 -12.97 15.20 21.58
CA GLU A 146 -13.82 14.81 20.45
C GLU A 146 -14.92 13.80 20.83
N LEU A 147 -14.72 12.95 21.85
CA LEU A 147 -15.72 11.96 22.29
C LEU A 147 -16.74 12.56 23.29
N SER A 148 -16.56 13.81 23.68
CA SER A 148 -17.38 14.49 24.70
C SER A 148 -18.50 15.37 24.11
N LYS A 149 -18.77 15.26 22.81
CA LYS A 149 -19.90 15.91 22.11
C LYS A 149 -20.91 14.89 21.63
#